data_AF-R7M9W0-F1
#
_entry.id   AF-R7M9W0-F1
#
_cell.length_a   1.000
_cell.length_b   1.000
_cell.length_c   1.000
_cell.angle_alpha   90.00
_cell.angle_beta   90.00
_cell.angle_gamma   90.00
#
_symmetry.space_group_name_H-M   'P 1'
#
loop_
_entity.id
_entity.type
_entity.pdbx_description
1 polymer ?
#
loop_
_entity_poly.entity_id
_entity_poly.type
_entity_poly.pdbx_seq_one_letter_code
_entity_poly.pdbx_strand_id
1 'polypeptide(L)'
;MNNITKYNGKLNILGHTLKSYRIKQGWSLAQTSDQLMLIGIDIPRSSIQRIECGDRILKDYELVGFSKIFKISPNVLLANFLKELE
;
A
#
# COMPACT_ATOMS: atom_id res chain seq x y z
N MET A 1 14.94 14.23 -17.01
CA MET A 1 14.75 12.78 -16.73
C MET A 1 14.27 12.65 -15.30
N ASN A 2 13.03 12.18 -15.09
CA ASN A 2 12.57 11.85 -13.73
C ASN A 2 13.21 10.51 -13.34
N ASN A 3 14.41 10.57 -12.76
CA ASN A 3 15.15 9.40 -12.28
C ASN A 3 14.49 8.86 -11.02
N ILE A 4 13.38 8.13 -11.19
CA ILE A 4 12.77 7.40 -10.08
C ILE A 4 13.50 6.06 -9.94
N THR A 5 14.37 5.98 -8.93
CA THR A 5 15.10 4.75 -8.60
C THR A 5 14.16 3.72 -7.98
N LYS A 6 14.23 2.48 -8.48
CA LYS A 6 13.48 1.34 -7.94
C LYS A 6 14.33 0.61 -6.91
N TYR A 7 13.71 0.15 -5.82
CA TYR A 7 14.30 -0.81 -4.89
C TYR A 7 13.87 -2.23 -5.28
N ASN A 8 14.82 -3.12 -5.55
CA ASN A 8 14.55 -4.49 -6.03
C ASN A 8 13.53 -4.54 -7.20
N GLY A 9 13.64 -3.59 -8.14
CA GLY A 9 12.74 -3.51 -9.29
C GLY A 9 11.32 -3.00 -8.99
N LYS A 10 11.06 -2.51 -7.78
CA LYS A 10 9.76 -1.96 -7.33
C LYS A 10 9.90 -0.53 -6.83
N LEU A 11 8.82 0.24 -6.94
CA LEU A 11 8.70 1.63 -6.47
C LEU A 11 8.20 1.74 -5.03
N ASN A 12 7.76 0.63 -4.44
CA ASN A 12 7.42 0.54 -3.04
C ASN A 12 7.71 -0.88 -2.54
N ILE A 13 7.90 -1.01 -1.24
CA ILE A 13 8.19 -2.28 -0.54
C ILE A 13 6.91 -2.98 -0.02
N LEU A 14 5.77 -2.29 -0.02
CA LEU A 14 4.55 -2.74 0.68
C LEU A 14 3.47 -3.33 -0.22
N GLY A 15 3.61 -3.26 -1.54
CA GLY A 15 2.55 -3.60 -2.49
C GLY A 15 2.00 -5.01 -2.30
N HIS A 16 2.88 -5.99 -2.10
CA HIS A 16 2.47 -7.37 -1.83
C HIS A 16 1.73 -7.49 -0.48
N THR A 17 2.27 -6.88 0.58
CA THR A 17 1.65 -6.88 1.91
C THR A 17 0.25 -6.27 1.87
N LEU A 18 0.09 -5.10 1.24
CA LEU A 18 -1.21 -4.42 1.11
C LEU A 18 -2.23 -5.29 0.34
N LYS A 19 -1.79 -5.94 -0.74
CA LYS A 19 -2.62 -6.89 -1.50
C LYS A 19 -3.09 -8.06 -0.63
N SER A 20 -2.21 -8.64 0.18
CA SER A 20 -2.57 -9.73 1.10
C SER A 20 -3.63 -9.29 2.12
N TYR A 21 -3.49 -8.09 2.70
CA TYR A 21 -4.50 -7.56 3.63
C TYR A 21 -5.83 -7.29 2.93
N ARG A 22 -5.82 -6.71 1.74
CA ARG A 22 -7.02 -6.49 0.94
C ARG A 22 -7.78 -7.80 0.68
N ILE A 23 -7.06 -8.83 0.24
CA ILE A 23 -7.66 -10.16 -0.04
C ILE A 23 -8.19 -10.79 1.26
N LYS A 24 -7.46 -10.66 2.38
CA LYS A 24 -7.90 -11.16 3.69
C LYS A 24 -9.21 -10.52 4.16
N GLN A 25 -9.44 -9.25 3.81
CA GLN A 25 -10.71 -8.56 4.08
C GLN A 25 -11.83 -8.89 3.06
N GLY A 26 -11.52 -9.65 2.01
CA GLY A 26 -12.46 -9.94 0.92
C GLY A 26 -12.75 -8.72 0.03
N TRP A 27 -11.91 -7.69 0.06
CA TRP A 27 -12.15 -6.45 -0.67
C TRP A 27 -11.63 -6.49 -2.11
N SER A 28 -12.43 -5.97 -3.03
CA SER A 28 -11.98 -5.61 -4.35
C SER A 28 -11.09 -4.35 -4.31
N LEU A 29 -10.37 -4.08 -5.40
CA LEU A 29 -9.60 -2.84 -5.55
C LEU A 29 -10.50 -1.60 -5.45
N ALA A 30 -11.74 -1.66 -5.96
CA ALA A 30 -12.70 -0.57 -5.87
C ALA A 30 -13.17 -0.37 -4.42
N GLN A 31 -13.52 -1.46 -3.73
CA GLN A 31 -13.91 -1.36 -2.31
C GLN A 31 -12.78 -0.79 -1.44
N THR A 32 -11.52 -1.09 -1.75
CA THR A 32 -10.38 -0.50 -1.02
C THR A 32 -10.26 1.00 -1.29
N SER A 33 -10.48 1.43 -2.53
CA SER A 33 -10.58 2.85 -2.92
C SER A 33 -11.68 3.55 -2.12
N ASP A 34 -12.85 2.94 -2.03
CA ASP A 34 -13.99 3.49 -1.30
C ASP A 34 -13.68 3.61 0.20
N GLN A 35 -13.07 2.58 0.81
CA GLN A 35 -12.67 2.63 2.23
C GLN A 35 -11.66 3.73 2.53
N LEU A 36 -10.69 3.96 1.64
CA LEU A 36 -9.74 5.07 1.78
C LEU A 36 -10.43 6.42 1.62
N MET A 37 -11.35 6.54 0.66
CA MET A 37 -12.12 7.76 0.44
C MET A 37 -12.97 8.12 1.67
N LEU A 38 -13.58 7.14 2.35
CA LEU A 38 -14.36 7.36 3.57
C LEU A 38 -13.57 8.02 4.71
N ILE A 39 -12.24 7.87 4.71
CA ILE A 39 -11.35 8.52 5.68
C ILE A 39 -10.64 9.76 5.11
N GLY A 40 -11.08 10.26 3.94
CA GLY A 40 -10.56 11.46 3.30
C GLY A 40 -9.29 11.24 2.46
N ILE A 41 -8.94 9.99 2.14
CA ILE A 41 -7.76 9.67 1.33
C ILE A 41 -8.20 9.18 -0.05
N ASP A 42 -8.09 10.05 -1.05
CA ASP A 42 -8.44 9.71 -2.43
C ASP A 42 -7.31 8.94 -3.13
N ILE A 43 -7.46 7.61 -3.23
CA ILE A 43 -6.60 6.76 -4.04
C ILE A 43 -7.47 5.95 -5.00
N PRO A 44 -7.47 6.25 -6.30
CA PRO A 44 -8.32 5.54 -7.25
C PRO A 44 -7.88 4.07 -7.38
N ARG A 45 -8.83 3.19 -7.71
CA ARG A 45 -8.62 1.76 -8.00
C ARG A 45 -7.34 1.46 -8.80
N SER A 46 -7.07 2.21 -9.86
CA SER A 46 -5.89 2.02 -10.72
C SER A 46 -4.58 2.33 -10.01
N SER A 47 -4.57 3.33 -9.12
CA SER A 47 -3.42 3.63 -8.27
C SER A 47 -3.18 2.54 -7.24
N ILE A 48 -4.24 2.01 -6.62
CA ILE A 48 -4.13 0.87 -5.70
C ILE A 48 -3.54 -0.34 -6.41
N GLN A 49 -4.02 -0.67 -7.61
CA GLN A 49 -3.47 -1.76 -8.41
C GLN A 49 -1.96 -1.57 -8.67
N ARG A 50 -1.54 -0.37 -9.07
CA ARG A 50 -0.13 -0.06 -9.31
C ARG A 50 0.70 -0.10 -8.03
N ILE A 51 0.16 0.32 -6.89
CA ILE A 51 0.80 0.16 -5.59
C ILE A 51 1.03 -1.32 -5.31
N GLU A 52 0.00 -2.16 -5.47
CA GLU A 52 0.09 -3.61 -5.23
C GLU A 52 1.10 -4.31 -6.15
N CYS A 53 1.21 -3.85 -7.41
CA CYS A 53 2.22 -4.34 -8.35
C CYS A 53 3.63 -3.80 -8.09
N GLY A 54 3.77 -2.73 -7.29
CA GLY A 54 5.01 -2.01 -7.05
C GLY A 54 5.42 -1.06 -8.18
N ASP A 55 4.47 -0.63 -9.01
CA ASP A 55 4.64 0.30 -10.13
C ASP A 55 4.22 1.74 -9.80
N ARG A 56 4.02 2.02 -8.50
CA ARG A 56 3.77 3.36 -7.96
C ARG A 56 4.40 3.49 -6.58
N ILE A 57 4.92 4.66 -6.28
CA ILE A 57 5.39 5.02 -4.93
C ILE A 57 4.19 5.05 -3.98
N LEU A 58 4.36 4.52 -2.77
CA LEU A 58 3.40 4.68 -1.69
C LEU A 58 3.86 5.85 -0.81
N LYS A 59 3.00 6.84 -0.61
CA LYS A 59 3.31 7.99 0.24
C LYS A 59 3.03 7.67 1.71
N ASP A 60 3.59 8.46 2.61
CA ASP A 60 3.43 8.35 4.06
C ASP A 60 1.97 8.42 4.52
N TYR A 61 1.19 9.39 4.04
CA TYR A 61 -0.23 9.50 4.38
C TYR A 61 -1.05 8.32 3.82
N GLU A 62 -0.65 7.77 2.66
CA GLU A 62 -1.29 6.59 2.08
C GLU A 62 -1.01 5.36 2.95
N LEU A 63 0.22 5.20 3.44
CA LEU A 63 0.59 4.16 4.39
C LEU A 63 -0.28 4.23 5.66
N VAL A 64 -0.42 5.43 6.24
CA VAL A 64 -1.29 5.64 7.40
C VAL A 64 -2.74 5.31 7.05
N GLY A 65 -3.22 5.71 5.88
CA GLY A 65 -4.54 5.36 5.37
C GLY A 65 -4.80 3.86 5.31
N PHE A 66 -3.89 3.12 4.68
CA PHE A 66 -3.95 1.66 4.60
C PHE A 66 -3.95 1.01 6.00
N SER A 67 -3.09 1.48 6.90
CA SER A 67 -3.05 0.99 8.28
C SER A 67 -4.39 1.19 9.00
N LYS A 68 -5.04 2.34 8.77
CA LYS A 68 -6.33 2.69 9.37
C LYS A 68 -7.47 1.80 8.86
N ILE A 69 -7.61 1.63 7.54
CA ILE A 69 -8.68 0.79 6.96
C ILE A 69 -8.49 -0.68 7.30
N PHE A 70 -7.24 -1.15 7.42
CA PHE A 70 -6.93 -2.53 7.80
C PHE A 70 -6.93 -2.76 9.31
N LYS A 71 -7.11 -1.71 10.11
CA LYS A 71 -7.16 -1.75 11.59
C LYS A 71 -5.90 -2.36 12.21
N ILE A 72 -4.73 -2.00 11.68
CA ILE A 72 -3.42 -2.43 12.17
C ILE A 72 -2.49 -1.22 12.27
N SER A 73 -1.37 -1.36 12.99
CA SER A 73 -0.36 -0.30 13.03
C SER A 73 0.49 -0.29 11.75
N PRO A 74 1.05 0.86 11.33
CA PRO A 74 2.02 0.93 10.24
C PRO A 74 3.22 0.00 10.45
N ASN A 75 3.66 -0.19 11.70
CA ASN A 75 4.76 -1.10 12.04
C ASN A 75 4.47 -2.55 11.63
N VAL A 76 3.22 -3.00 11.74
CA VAL A 76 2.82 -4.34 11.28
C VAL A 76 2.94 -4.46 9.76
N LEU A 77 2.62 -3.40 9.01
CA LEU A 77 2.80 -3.38 7.55
C LEU A 77 4.29 -3.42 7.16
N LEU A 78 5.14 -2.73 7.93
CA LEU A 78 6.58 -2.61 7.69
C LEU A 78 7.41 -3.78 8.24
N ALA A 79 6.83 -4.61 9.11
CA ALA A 79 7.57 -5.62 9.90
C ALA A 79 8.43 -6.57 9.06
N ASN A 80 7.94 -7.01 7.88
CA ASN A 80 8.72 -7.90 7.01
C ASN A 80 9.98 -7.22 6.49
N PHE A 81 9.88 -5.96 6.05
CA PHE A 81 11.02 -5.23 5.54
C PHE A 81 12.00 -4.84 6.63
N LEU A 82 11.52 -4.49 7.83
CA LEU A 82 12.41 -4.21 8.96
C LEU A 82 13.26 -5.42 9.32
N LYS A 83 12.69 -6.64 9.29
CA LYS A 83 13.42 -7.89 9.52
C LYS A 83 14.44 -8.23 8.43
N GLU A 84 14.24 -7.76 7.19
CA GLU A 84 15.21 -7.96 6.10
C GLU A 84 16.46 -7.09 6.25
N LEU A 85 16.40 -6.05 7.08
CA LEU A 85 17.51 -5.12 7.33
C LEU A 85 18.31 -5.42 8.60
N GLU A 86 17.84 -6.38 9.41
CA GLU A 86 18.53 -6.91 10.59
C GLU A 86 19.52 -8.01 10.21
#